data_AF-A0A8T0ICL4-F1
#
_entry.id   AF-A0A8T0ICL4-F1
#
_cell.length_a   1.000
_cell.length_b   1.000
_cell.length_c   1.000
_cell.angle_alpha   90.00
_cell.angle_beta   90.00
_cell.angle_gamma   90.00
#
_symmetry.space_group_name_H-M   'P 1'
#
loop_
_entity.id
_entity.type
_entity.pdbx_description
1 polymer ?
#
loop_
_entity_poly.entity_id
_entity_poly.type
_entity_poly.pdbx_seq_one_letter_code
_entity_poly.pdbx_strand_id
1 'polypeptide(L)'
;MFATAILWARKLGPRPIKLANLGEEVQVASQTLYKIIEQHGPLTLSDCWKHASQMENHGLKSKRHMKMMLRWMRERRTVRLICKHGEDGKSADPNEREFLFTVGPPKIEREPRGSSQRDSAPPPAE
;
A
#
# COMPACT_ATOMS: atom_id res chain seq x y z
N MET A 1 18.26 -36.97 -6.13
CA MET A 1 18.21 -35.94 -7.19
C MET A 1 17.10 -34.90 -6.93
N PHE A 2 17.07 -34.24 -5.76
CA PHE A 2 16.02 -33.27 -5.40
C PHE A 2 16.56 -31.89 -4.95
N ALA A 3 17.88 -31.71 -4.92
CA ALA A 3 18.51 -30.49 -4.41
C ALA A 3 18.37 -29.28 -5.35
N THR A 4 18.01 -29.48 -6.62
CA THR A 4 17.91 -28.43 -7.64
C THR A 4 16.57 -27.69 -7.66
N ALA A 5 15.51 -28.23 -7.06
CA ALA A 5 14.19 -27.59 -7.04
C ALA A 5 14.09 -26.41 -6.06
N ILE A 6 14.91 -26.40 -5.01
CA ILE A 6 14.83 -25.39 -3.92
C ILE A 6 15.33 -24.02 -4.40
N LEU A 7 16.25 -23.97 -5.38
CA LEU A 7 16.80 -22.73 -5.93
C LEU A 7 15.82 -21.98 -6.85
N TRP A 8 14.84 -22.66 -7.45
CA TRP A 8 13.87 -22.02 -8.35
C TRP A 8 12.68 -21.38 -7.63
N ALA A 9 12.31 -21.88 -6.44
CA ALA A 9 11.21 -21.34 -5.65
C ALA A 9 11.47 -19.89 -5.15
N ARG A 10 12.74 -19.51 -5.02
CA ARG A 10 13.14 -18.14 -4.63
C ARG A 10 13.04 -17.11 -5.77
N LYS A 11 12.86 -17.56 -7.03
CA LYS A 11 12.72 -16.72 -8.23
C LYS A 11 11.26 -16.37 -8.57
N LEU A 12 10.31 -16.79 -7.75
CA LEU A 12 8.93 -16.30 -7.87
C LEU A 12 8.78 -15.14 -6.90
N GLY A 13 9.09 -13.93 -7.37
CA GLY A 13 8.74 -12.71 -6.66
C GLY A 13 7.28 -12.71 -6.22
N PRO A 14 6.91 -11.95 -5.17
CA PRO A 14 5.55 -11.94 -4.67
C PRO A 14 4.56 -11.71 -5.81
N ARG A 15 3.64 -12.67 -6.02
CA ARG A 15 2.65 -12.60 -7.11
C ARG A 15 1.94 -11.23 -7.06
N PRO A 16 1.72 -10.58 -8.22
CA PRO A 16 0.99 -9.31 -8.26
C PRO A 16 -0.37 -9.53 -7.61
N ILE A 17 -0.73 -8.63 -6.69
CA ILE A 17 -1.98 -8.74 -5.96
C ILE A 17 -3.10 -8.46 -6.96
N LYS A 18 -3.78 -9.51 -7.43
CA LYS A 18 -4.97 -9.41 -8.30
C LYS A 18 -6.15 -8.89 -7.48
N LEU A 19 -6.14 -7.61 -7.14
CA LEU A 19 -7.26 -6.87 -6.58
C LEU A 19 -8.17 -6.32 -7.69
N ALA A 20 -8.40 -7.13 -8.72
CA ALA A 20 -9.04 -6.70 -9.96
C ALA A 20 -10.57 -6.54 -9.85
N ASN A 21 -11.21 -7.13 -8.84
CA ASN A 21 -12.67 -7.26 -8.80
C ASN A 21 -13.39 -6.43 -7.74
N LEU A 22 -12.73 -5.48 -7.06
CA LEU A 22 -13.37 -4.71 -5.97
C LEU A 22 -12.89 -3.26 -5.94
N GLY A 23 -12.98 -2.54 -7.05
CA GLY A 23 -12.59 -1.13 -7.12
C GLY A 23 -13.18 -0.31 -5.96
N GLU A 24 -14.49 -0.41 -5.74
CA GLU A 24 -15.18 0.37 -4.69
C GLU A 24 -14.82 -0.07 -3.26
N GLU A 25 -14.88 -1.37 -2.94
CA GLU A 25 -14.56 -1.86 -1.59
C GLU A 25 -13.09 -1.58 -1.23
N VAL A 26 -12.18 -1.67 -2.20
CA VAL A 26 -10.76 -1.35 -2.01
C VAL A 26 -10.58 0.15 -1.75
N GLN A 27 -11.31 1.01 -2.44
CA GLN A 27 -11.24 2.45 -2.21
C GLN A 27 -11.74 2.81 -0.81
N VAL A 28 -12.91 2.31 -0.41
CA VAL A 28 -13.46 2.51 0.94
C VAL A 28 -12.49 2.00 2.01
N ALA A 29 -12.01 0.76 1.86
CA ALA A 29 -11.07 0.15 2.80
C ALA A 29 -9.72 0.89 2.86
N SER A 30 -9.25 1.43 1.74
CA SER A 30 -7.99 2.19 1.70
C SER A 30 -8.11 3.55 2.39
N GLN A 31 -9.25 4.23 2.23
CA GLN A 31 -9.52 5.52 2.88
C GLN A 31 -9.70 5.36 4.38
N THR A 32 -10.41 4.32 4.83
CA THR A 32 -10.57 4.03 6.26
C THR A 32 -9.22 3.72 6.89
N LEU A 33 -8.42 2.83 6.27
CA LEU A 33 -7.06 2.53 6.74
C LEU A 33 -6.15 3.77 6.76
N TYR A 34 -6.24 4.64 5.76
CA TYR A 34 -5.47 5.89 5.74
C TYR A 34 -5.82 6.78 6.94
N LYS A 35 -7.11 6.98 7.21
CA LYS A 35 -7.59 7.79 8.34
C LYS A 35 -7.10 7.27 9.69
N ILE A 36 -7.11 5.94 9.89
CA ILE A 36 -6.58 5.32 11.13
C ILE A 36 -5.10 5.67 11.32
N ILE A 37 -4.30 5.47 10.28
CA ILE A 37 -2.84 5.67 10.36
C ILE A 37 -2.52 7.17 10.53
N GLU A 38 -3.32 8.05 9.93
CA GLU A 38 -3.19 9.50 10.10
C GLU A 38 -3.53 9.95 11.53
N GLN A 39 -4.60 9.41 12.12
CA GLN A 39 -5.05 9.79 13.47
C GLN A 39 -4.13 9.27 14.58
N HIS A 40 -3.64 8.04 14.46
CA HIS A 40 -2.88 7.38 15.51
C HIS A 40 -1.36 7.38 15.27
N GLY A 41 -0.90 7.76 14.07
CA GLY A 41 0.52 7.77 13.71
C GLY A 41 1.09 6.37 13.38
N PRO A 42 2.40 6.15 13.57
CA PRO A 42 3.05 4.87 13.23
C PRO A 42 2.52 3.72 14.09
N LEU A 43 1.61 2.93 13.52
CA LEU A 43 0.94 1.83 14.21
C LEU A 43 1.45 0.45 13.79
N THR A 44 1.41 -0.49 14.73
CA THR A 44 1.66 -1.91 14.43
C THR A 44 0.49 -2.52 13.64
N LEU A 45 0.76 -3.62 12.94
CA LEU A 45 -0.27 -4.35 12.18
C LEU A 45 -1.42 -4.84 13.08
N SER A 46 -1.10 -5.24 14.31
CA SER A 46 -2.08 -5.66 15.32
C SER A 46 -2.97 -4.52 15.78
N ASP A 47 -2.38 -3.36 16.08
CA ASP A 47 -3.14 -2.23 16.61
C ASP A 47 -3.99 -1.57 15.52
N CYS A 48 -3.47 -1.47 14.29
CA CYS A 48 -4.27 -1.10 13.12
C CYS A 48 -5.53 -1.98 12.97
N TRP A 49 -5.41 -3.31 13.17
CA TRP A 49 -6.56 -4.21 13.08
C TRP A 49 -7.56 -3.99 14.23
N LYS A 50 -7.08 -3.73 15.44
CA LYS A 50 -7.95 -3.44 16.59
C LYS A 50 -8.79 -2.20 16.31
N HIS A 51 -8.16 -1.11 15.87
CA HIS A 51 -8.85 0.13 15.52
C HIS A 51 -9.80 -0.05 14.33
N ALA A 52 -9.38 -0.77 13.29
CA ALA A 52 -10.23 -1.05 12.15
C ALA A 52 -11.47 -1.88 12.53
N SER A 53 -11.31 -2.86 13.41
CA SER A 53 -12.40 -3.73 13.87
C SER A 53 -13.38 -3.00 14.80
N GLN A 54 -12.94 -1.92 15.46
CA GLN A 54 -13.78 -1.08 16.31
C GLN A 54 -14.67 -0.10 15.52
N MET A 55 -14.36 0.16 14.25
CA MET A 55 -15.17 1.01 13.38
C MET A 55 -16.24 0.19 12.66
N GLU A 56 -17.49 0.62 12.69
CA GLU A 56 -18.53 0.09 11.82
C GLU A 56 -18.33 0.64 10.38
N ASN A 57 -18.49 -0.19 9.34
CA ASN A 57 -18.30 0.17 7.92
C ASN A 57 -16.86 0.41 7.44
N HIS A 58 -15.89 -0.32 7.99
CA HIS A 58 -14.49 -0.22 7.58
C HIS A 58 -14.14 -0.89 6.23
N GLY A 59 -15.09 -1.61 5.60
CA GLY A 59 -14.90 -2.25 4.29
C GLY A 59 -13.93 -3.45 4.28
N LEU A 60 -13.50 -3.95 5.46
CA LEU A 60 -12.60 -5.10 5.55
C LEU A 60 -13.36 -6.36 5.98
N LYS A 61 -13.27 -7.41 5.17
CA LYS A 61 -13.89 -8.71 5.48
C LYS A 61 -13.10 -9.57 6.47
N SER A 62 -11.78 -9.37 6.57
CA SER A 62 -10.90 -10.18 7.43
C SER A 62 -9.53 -9.54 7.65
N LYS A 63 -8.79 -10.02 8.67
CA LYS A 63 -7.39 -9.63 8.92
C LYS A 63 -6.47 -9.94 7.73
N ARG A 64 -6.76 -11.01 6.97
CA ARG A 64 -6.05 -11.33 5.72
C ARG A 64 -6.35 -10.33 4.62
N HIS A 65 -7.60 -9.90 4.48
CA HIS A 65 -8.01 -8.86 3.54
C HIS A 65 -7.30 -7.55 3.84
N MET A 66 -7.24 -7.15 5.12
CA MET A 66 -6.48 -5.98 5.56
C MET A 66 -4.99 -6.07 5.19
N LYS A 67 -4.35 -7.22 5.45
CA LYS A 67 -2.93 -7.40 5.08
C LYS A 67 -2.70 -7.30 3.57
N MET A 68 -3.65 -7.75 2.75
CA MET A 68 -3.61 -7.55 1.29
C MET A 68 -3.78 -6.07 0.93
N MET A 69 -4.71 -5.34 1.56
CA MET A 69 -4.89 -3.90 1.37
C MET A 69 -3.62 -3.12 1.71
N LEU A 70 -3.02 -3.35 2.88
CA LEU A 70 -1.78 -2.69 3.29
C LEU A 70 -0.62 -2.97 2.31
N ARG A 71 -0.54 -4.20 1.79
CA ARG A 71 0.46 -4.54 0.77
C ARG A 71 0.20 -3.82 -0.55
N TRP A 72 -1.06 -3.68 -0.94
CA TRP A 72 -1.47 -2.93 -2.14
C TRP A 72 -1.21 -1.43 -1.99
N MET A 73 -1.54 -0.84 -0.84
CA MET A 73 -1.23 0.55 -0.48
C MET A 73 0.27 0.82 -0.52
N ARG A 74 1.08 -0.13 -0.06
CA ARG A 74 2.55 -0.05 -0.13
C ARG A 74 3.07 -0.03 -1.56
N GLU A 75 2.51 -0.86 -2.44
CA GLU A 75 2.87 -0.88 -3.86
C GLU A 75 2.60 0.48 -4.53
N ARG A 76 1.48 1.11 -4.16
CA ARG A 76 1.10 2.46 -4.61
C ARG A 76 1.81 3.60 -3.87
N ARG A 77 2.69 3.27 -2.92
CA ARG A 77 3.45 4.21 -2.08
C ARG A 77 2.59 5.15 -1.22
N THR A 78 1.35 4.78 -0.91
CA THR A 78 0.49 5.55 0.01
C THR A 78 0.86 5.31 1.47
N VAL A 79 1.36 4.10 1.78
CA VAL A 79 1.79 3.70 3.13
C VAL A 79 3.21 3.16 3.07
N ARG A 80 4.06 3.58 4.01
CA ARG A 80 5.43 3.10 4.19
C ARG A 80 5.51 2.16 5.39
N LEU A 81 6.34 1.12 5.26
CA LEU A 81 6.64 0.21 6.35
C LEU A 81 7.99 0.60 6.96
N ILE A 82 7.99 0.97 8.23
CA ILE A 82 9.19 1.26 9.01
C ILE A 82 9.45 0.06 9.91
N CYS A 83 10.72 -0.36 10.00
CA CYS A 83 11.15 -1.36 10.96
C CYS A 83 11.85 -0.62 12.10
N LYS A 84 11.26 -0.65 13.30
CA LYS A 84 11.97 -0.27 14.52
C LYS A 84 12.76 -1.49 14.97
N HIS A 85 14.07 -1.36 14.99
CA HIS A 85 14.95 -2.32 15.64
C HIS A 85 15.04 -1.92 17.11
N GLY A 86 15.11 -2.89 18.02
CA GLY A 86 15.40 -2.64 19.43
C GLY A 86 16.69 -1.83 19.61
N GLU A 87 16.85 -1.26 20.81
CA GLU A 87 17.81 -0.19 21.15
C GLU A 87 19.25 -0.45 20.70
N ASP A 88 19.66 -1.71 20.57
CA ASP A 88 21.02 -2.07 20.20
C ASP A 88 21.33 -2.01 18.70
N GLY A 89 20.32 -1.80 17.83
CA GLY A 89 20.48 -1.81 16.36
C GLY A 89 21.03 -3.13 15.78
N LYS A 90 21.27 -4.12 16.65
CA LYS A 90 21.92 -5.41 16.41
C LYS A 90 21.04 -6.58 16.84
N SER A 91 19.81 -6.33 17.27
CA SER A 91 18.83 -7.36 17.66
C SER A 91 18.73 -8.42 16.54
N ALA A 92 19.43 -9.53 16.81
CA ALA A 92 19.58 -10.67 15.92
C ALA A 92 18.30 -11.52 15.91
N ASP A 93 17.46 -11.33 16.94
CA ASP A 93 16.21 -12.05 17.10
C ASP A 93 15.10 -11.39 16.25
N PRO A 94 14.55 -12.08 15.24
CA PRO A 94 13.54 -11.52 14.36
C PRO A 94 12.22 -11.18 15.06
N ASN A 95 12.05 -11.59 16.32
CA ASN A 95 10.83 -11.43 17.09
C ASN A 95 10.71 -10.07 17.80
N GLU A 96 11.83 -9.37 18.03
CA GLU A 96 11.86 -8.05 18.68
C GLU A 96 11.70 -6.90 17.67
N ARG A 97 11.59 -7.22 16.38
CA ARG A 97 11.45 -6.24 15.31
C ARG A 97 10.00 -5.79 15.21
N GLU A 98 9.75 -4.54 15.56
CA GLU A 98 8.43 -3.94 15.42
C GLU A 98 8.27 -3.29 14.04
N PHE A 99 7.29 -3.78 13.29
CA PHE A 99 6.93 -3.23 11.99
C PHE A 99 5.78 -2.23 12.14
N LEU A 100 6.06 -0.96 11.81
CA LEU A 100 5.11 0.14 11.91
C LEU A 100 4.72 0.66 10.53
N PHE A 101 3.43 0.95 10.37
CA PHE A 101 2.89 1.53 9.16
C PHE A 101 2.78 3.04 9.33
N THR A 102 3.32 3.79 8.38
CA THR A 102 3.26 5.26 8.34
C THR A 102 2.63 5.72 7.04
N VAL A 103 1.88 6.82 7.10
CA VAL A 103 1.40 7.49 5.89
C VAL A 103 2.60 8.08 5.15
N GLY A 104 2.76 7.74 3.86
CA GLY A 104 3.75 8.39 3.00
C GLY A 104 3.23 9.76 2.56
N PRO A 105 4.09 10.76 2.29
CA PRO A 105 3.63 12.02 1.71
C PRO A 105 2.85 11.71 0.43
N PRO A 106 1.68 12.34 0.20
CA PRO A 106 0.87 12.06 -0.97
C PRO A 106 1.73 12.31 -2.21
N LYS A 107 1.82 11.32 -3.09
CA LYS A 107 2.44 11.51 -4.40
C LYS A 107 1.52 12.47 -5.13
N ILE A 108 1.90 13.75 -5.20
CA ILE A 108 1.28 14.73 -6.11
C ILE A 108 1.33 14.05 -7.48
N GLU A 109 0.17 13.62 -7.98
CA GLU A 109 0.03 13.20 -9.37
C GLU A 109 0.44 14.41 -10.20
N ARG A 110 1.61 14.33 -10.82
CA ARG A 110 1.95 15.25 -11.89
C ARG A 110 0.98 14.90 -13.02
N GLU A 111 -0.12 15.64 -13.08
CA GLU A 111 -0.97 15.78 -14.24
C GLU A 111 -0.07 15.84 -15.49
N PRO A 112 -0.28 14.99 -16.51
CA PRO A 112 0.43 15.14 -17.76
C PRO A 112 0.03 16.50 -18.33
N ARG A 113 0.97 17.46 -18.30
CA ARG A 113 0.82 18.78 -18.92
C ARG A 113 0.39 18.60 -20.38
N GLY A 114 -0.87 18.94 -20.60
CA GLY A 114 -1.51 19.38 -21.84
C GLY A 114 -0.91 18.90 -23.15
N SER A 115 -1.58 17.93 -23.77
CA SER A 115 -1.71 17.90 -25.22
C SER A 115 -2.48 19.16 -25.68
N SER A 116 -1.78 20.27 -25.90
CA SER A 116 -2.30 21.37 -26.72
C SER A 116 -2.19 20.95 -28.17
N GLN A 117 -3.24 20.29 -28.66
CA GLN A 117 -3.45 20.04 -30.07
C GLN A 117 -4.76 20.71 -30.45
N ARG A 118 -4.62 21.86 -31.14
CA ARG A 118 -5.43 22.39 -32.26
C ARG A 118 -5.40 23.92 -32.25
N ASP A 119 -4.31 24.48 -32.77
CA ASP A 119 -4.39 25.73 -33.51
C ASP A 119 -5.19 25.45 -34.79
N SER A 120 -6.50 25.69 -34.72
CA SER A 120 -7.36 25.81 -35.89
C SER A 120 -7.18 27.24 -36.42
N ALA A 121 -6.19 27.46 -37.27
CA ALA A 121 -6.15 28.66 -38.10
C ALA A 121 -7.08 28.46 -39.31
N PRO A 122 -8.07 29.35 -39.55
CA PRO A 122 -8.82 29.32 -40.80
C PRO A 122 -7.93 29.80 -41.96
N PRO A 123 -8.14 29.29 -43.19
CA PRO A 123 -7.37 29.73 -44.36
C PRO A 123 -7.70 31.18 -44.73
N PRO A 124 -6.77 31.91 -45.36
CA PRO A 124 -7.01 33.27 -45.80
C PRO A 124 -8.04 33.28 -46.94
N ALA A 125 -9.05 34.13 -46.82
CA ALA A 125 -9.96 34.48 -47.91
C ALA A 125 -9.62 35.90 -48.38
N GLU A 126 -9.24 35.96 -49.67
CA GLU A 126 -9.18 37.11 -50.61
C GLU A 126 -8.46 38.41 -50.20
#